data_AF-A0A936L041-F1
#
_entry.id   AF-A0A936L041-F1
#
_cell.length_a   1.000
_cell.length_b   1.000
_cell.length_c   1.000
_cell.angle_alpha   90.00
_cell.angle_beta   90.00
_cell.angle_gamma   90.00
#
_symmetry.space_group_name_H-M   'P 1'
#
loop_
_entity.id
_entity.type
_entity.pdbx_description
1 polymer ?
#
loop_
_entity_poly.entity_id
_entity_poly.type
_entity_poly.pdbx_seq_one_letter_code
_entity_poly.pdbx_strand_id
1 'polypeptide(L)'
;MKNLLTLFLFVSLVACSGSIQKQAFIFEYTDFIEEVSKDGVNYDEKKWDETELKFNNFKDVEYPKYKDKMTAEETQKYNELTGRYYGAVARHQASKLKKEFQGLLDQTQGVLDELKK
;
A
#
# COMPACT_ATOMS: atom_id res chain seq x y z
N MET A 1 -28.02 -17.48 -36.66
CA MET A 1 -28.55 -16.91 -35.38
C MET A 1 -27.98 -17.61 -34.14
N LYS A 2 -27.97 -18.94 -34.06
CA LYS A 2 -27.44 -19.70 -32.91
C LYS A 2 -25.97 -19.34 -32.57
N ASN A 3 -25.09 -19.25 -33.56
CA ASN A 3 -23.68 -18.89 -33.37
C ASN A 3 -23.47 -17.42 -32.95
N LEU A 4 -24.37 -16.51 -33.35
CA LEU A 4 -24.31 -15.09 -32.98
C LEU A 4 -24.73 -14.89 -31.52
N LEU A 5 -25.75 -15.65 -31.07
CA LEU A 5 -26.23 -15.62 -29.69
C LEU A 5 -25.19 -16.20 -28.73
N THR A 6 -24.49 -17.27 -29.14
CA THR A 6 -23.38 -17.86 -28.37
C THR A 6 -22.19 -16.91 -28.27
N LEU A 7 -21.84 -16.22 -29.36
CA LEU A 7 -20.76 -15.22 -29.35
C LEU A 7 -21.10 -14.02 -28.44
N PHE A 8 -22.36 -13.54 -28.49
CA PHE A 8 -22.83 -12.46 -27.64
C PHE A 8 -22.81 -12.83 -26.15
N LEU A 9 -23.24 -14.06 -25.81
CA LEU A 9 -23.15 -14.60 -24.45
C LEU A 9 -21.71 -14.74 -23.96
N PHE A 10 -20.78 -15.16 -24.82
CA PHE A 10 -19.37 -15.27 -24.45
C PHE A 10 -18.73 -13.90 -24.18
N VAL A 11 -19.03 -12.91 -25.03
CA VAL A 11 -18.52 -11.54 -24.87
C VAL A 11 -19.07 -10.88 -23.61
N SER A 12 -20.35 -11.10 -23.27
CA SER A 12 -20.95 -10.53 -22.05
C SER A 12 -20.40 -11.16 -20.77
N LEU A 13 -20.13 -12.47 -20.77
CA LEU A 13 -19.47 -13.18 -19.65
C LEU A 13 -18.05 -12.65 -19.41
N VAL A 14 -17.25 -12.46 -20.47
CA VAL A 14 -15.88 -11.93 -20.36
C VAL A 14 -15.88 -10.49 -19.89
N ALA A 15 -16.78 -9.64 -20.41
CA ALA A 15 -16.90 -8.24 -20.00
C ALA A 15 -17.25 -8.09 -18.51
N CYS A 16 -18.14 -8.94 -17.98
CA CYS A 16 -18.55 -8.90 -16.58
C CYS A 16 -17.41 -9.32 -15.63
N SER A 17 -16.62 -10.33 -16.04
CA SER A 17 -15.49 -10.83 -15.25
C SER A 17 -14.39 -9.79 -15.01
N GLY A 18 -14.09 -8.96 -16.02
CA GLY A 18 -13.08 -7.90 -15.91
C GLY A 18 -13.48 -6.77 -14.94
N SER A 19 -14.76 -6.43 -14.89
CA SER A 19 -15.29 -5.44 -13.94
C SER A 19 -15.24 -5.94 -12.50
N ILE A 20 -15.56 -7.21 -12.26
CA ILE A 20 -15.50 -7.83 -10.94
C ILE A 20 -14.04 -7.86 -10.43
N GLN A 21 -13.09 -8.28 -11.27
CA GLN A 21 -11.67 -8.33 -10.92
C GLN A 21 -11.09 -6.94 -10.61
N LYS A 22 -11.46 -5.91 -11.39
CA LYS A 22 -11.07 -4.52 -11.12
C LYS A 22 -11.58 -4.05 -9.75
N GLN A 23 -12.85 -4.32 -9.44
CA GLN A 23 -13.41 -3.91 -8.15
C GLN A 23 -12.76 -4.65 -6.97
N ALA A 24 -12.49 -5.95 -7.13
CA ALA A 24 -11.73 -6.72 -6.14
C ALA A 24 -10.34 -6.11 -5.91
N PHE A 25 -9.61 -5.75 -6.97
CA PHE A 25 -8.33 -5.05 -6.84
C PHE A 25 -8.45 -3.73 -6.05
N ILE A 26 -9.42 -2.87 -6.38
CA ILE A 26 -9.60 -1.59 -5.66
C ILE A 26 -9.91 -1.84 -4.18
N PHE A 27 -10.73 -2.84 -3.88
CA PHE A 27 -11.08 -3.23 -2.52
C PHE A 27 -9.85 -3.71 -1.74
N GLU A 28 -9.13 -4.71 -2.27
CA GLU A 28 -7.91 -5.25 -1.63
C GLU A 28 -6.83 -4.19 -1.44
N TYR A 29 -6.67 -3.29 -2.42
CA TYR A 29 -5.74 -2.18 -2.31
C TYR A 29 -6.16 -1.18 -1.22
N THR A 30 -7.46 -0.89 -1.12
CA THR A 30 -8.01 -0.02 -0.07
C THR A 30 -7.72 -0.60 1.32
N ASP A 31 -8.09 -1.86 1.56
CA ASP A 31 -7.90 -2.54 2.84
C ASP A 31 -6.44 -2.57 3.26
N PHE A 32 -5.55 -2.92 2.31
CA PHE A 32 -4.11 -2.91 2.54
C PHE A 32 -3.59 -1.52 2.94
N ILE A 33 -3.97 -0.47 2.21
CA ILE A 33 -3.52 0.90 2.53
C ILE A 33 -4.09 1.38 3.86
N GLU A 34 -5.32 1.02 4.21
CA GLU A 34 -5.91 1.36 5.50
C GLU A 34 -5.18 0.71 6.67
N GLU A 35 -4.84 -0.58 6.56
CA GLU A 35 -4.02 -1.30 7.54
C GLU A 35 -2.66 -0.61 7.73
N VAL A 36 -1.93 -0.40 6.63
CA VAL A 36 -0.59 0.23 6.67
C VAL A 36 -0.67 1.67 7.21
N SER A 37 -1.71 2.42 6.84
CA SER A 37 -1.91 3.79 7.31
C SER A 37 -2.15 3.85 8.82
N LYS A 38 -2.84 2.86 9.37
CA LYS A 38 -3.20 2.80 10.79
C LYS A 38 -2.04 2.26 11.63
N ASP A 39 -1.47 1.15 11.20
CA ASP A 39 -0.59 0.34 12.05
C ASP A 39 0.88 0.38 11.63
N GLY A 40 1.20 0.89 10.43
CA GLY A 40 2.54 0.87 9.85
C GLY A 40 3.61 1.58 10.68
N VAL A 41 3.26 2.58 11.50
CA VAL A 41 4.23 3.24 12.40
C VAL A 41 4.81 2.29 13.46
N ASN A 42 4.09 1.20 13.78
CA ASN A 42 4.46 0.22 14.79
C ASN A 42 5.09 -1.06 14.20
N TYR A 43 5.13 -1.20 12.88
CA TYR A 43 5.79 -2.33 12.23
C TYR A 43 7.29 -2.30 12.48
N ASP A 44 7.87 -3.49 12.62
CA ASP A 44 9.31 -3.69 12.56
C ASP A 44 9.81 -3.69 11.09
N GLU A 45 11.13 -3.76 10.91
CA GLU A 45 11.77 -3.78 9.59
C GLU A 45 11.24 -4.88 8.68
N LYS A 46 11.19 -6.10 9.22
CA LYS A 46 10.78 -7.27 8.46
C LYS A 46 9.36 -7.09 7.94
N LYS A 47 8.45 -6.59 8.79
CA LYS A 47 7.07 -6.33 8.39
C LYS A 47 6.97 -5.18 7.39
N TRP A 48 7.85 -4.18 7.47
CA TRP A 48 7.94 -3.12 6.46
C TRP A 48 8.44 -3.62 5.11
N ASP A 49 9.45 -4.49 5.07
CA ASP A 49 9.94 -5.10 3.82
C ASP A 49 8.84 -5.92 3.14
N GLU A 50 8.08 -6.72 3.92
CA GLU A 50 6.91 -7.45 3.43
C GLU A 50 5.82 -6.51 2.90
N THR A 51 5.60 -5.39 3.59
CA THR A 51 4.63 -4.36 3.22
C THR A 51 5.03 -3.65 1.93
N GLU A 52 6.30 -3.31 1.78
CA GLU A 52 6.85 -2.70 0.56
C GLU A 52 6.74 -3.65 -0.63
N LEU A 53 7.07 -4.94 -0.45
CA LEU A 53 6.91 -5.94 -1.49
C LEU A 53 5.46 -6.05 -1.95
N LYS A 54 4.49 -6.08 -1.01
CA LYS A 54 3.07 -6.14 -1.32
C LYS A 54 2.59 -4.87 -2.04
N PHE A 55 3.02 -3.70 -1.59
CA PHE A 55 2.73 -2.43 -2.26
C PHE A 55 3.29 -2.40 -3.70
N ASN A 56 4.53 -2.83 -3.89
CA ASN A 56 5.15 -2.90 -5.21
C ASN A 56 4.41 -3.89 -6.12
N ASN A 57 3.93 -5.02 -5.61
CA ASN A 57 3.08 -5.91 -6.38
C ASN A 57 1.77 -5.22 -6.82
N PHE A 58 1.09 -4.48 -5.93
CA PHE A 58 -0.09 -3.71 -6.32
C PHE A 58 0.23 -2.66 -7.39
N LYS A 59 1.34 -1.92 -7.24
CA LYS A 59 1.73 -0.81 -8.14
C LYS A 59 2.23 -1.28 -9.50
N ASP A 60 3.11 -2.28 -9.52
CA ASP A 60 3.88 -2.65 -10.70
C ASP A 60 3.31 -3.87 -11.44
N VAL A 61 2.47 -4.68 -10.79
CA VAL A 61 1.90 -5.90 -11.37
C VAL A 61 0.39 -5.80 -11.52
N GLU A 62 -0.34 -5.47 -10.45
CA GLU A 62 -1.82 -5.48 -10.49
C GLU A 62 -2.42 -4.24 -11.15
N TYR A 63 -2.02 -3.04 -10.71
CA TYR A 63 -2.56 -1.77 -11.23
C TYR A 63 -2.47 -1.64 -12.77
N PRO A 64 -1.35 -2.01 -13.44
CA PRO A 64 -1.26 -1.93 -14.89
C PRO A 64 -2.31 -2.77 -15.64
N LYS A 65 -2.84 -3.84 -15.04
CA LYS A 65 -3.90 -4.68 -15.65
C LYS A 65 -5.24 -3.93 -15.76
N TYR A 66 -5.45 -2.91 -14.93
CA TYR A 66 -6.73 -2.23 -14.76
C TYR A 66 -6.70 -0.74 -15.10
N LYS A 67 -5.53 -0.09 -15.12
CA LYS A 67 -5.40 1.37 -15.26
C LYS A 67 -6.19 1.98 -16.42
N ASP A 68 -6.20 1.31 -17.59
CA ASP A 68 -6.87 1.82 -18.80
C ASP A 68 -8.40 1.59 -18.79
N LYS A 69 -8.90 0.84 -17.79
CA LYS A 69 -10.31 0.47 -17.60
C LYS A 69 -10.92 1.13 -16.35
N MET A 70 -10.15 1.99 -15.68
CA MET A 70 -10.61 2.73 -14.50
C MET A 70 -11.38 3.97 -14.90
N THR A 71 -12.40 4.33 -14.11
CA THR A 71 -13.03 5.64 -14.21
C THR A 71 -12.11 6.72 -13.63
N ALA A 72 -12.47 7.98 -13.85
CA ALA A 72 -11.74 9.10 -13.24
C ALA A 72 -11.78 9.02 -11.70
N GLU A 73 -12.92 8.66 -11.12
CA GLU A 73 -13.11 8.51 -9.68
C GLU A 73 -12.28 7.35 -9.12
N GLU A 74 -12.25 6.21 -9.82
CA GLU A 74 -11.43 5.05 -9.41
C GLU A 74 -9.93 5.37 -9.48
N THR A 75 -9.51 6.12 -10.51
CA THR A 75 -8.12 6.58 -10.67
C THR A 75 -7.75 7.57 -9.56
N GLN A 76 -8.63 8.51 -9.25
CA GLN A 76 -8.44 9.44 -8.14
C GLN A 76 -8.31 8.68 -6.82
N LYS A 77 -9.21 7.73 -6.55
CA LYS A 77 -9.15 6.90 -5.34
C LYS A 77 -7.82 6.15 -5.24
N TYR A 78 -7.37 5.52 -6.32
CA TYR A 78 -6.06 4.85 -6.34
C TYR A 78 -4.91 5.81 -6.01
N ASN A 79 -4.91 7.02 -6.58
CA ASN A 79 -3.87 8.02 -6.32
C ASN A 79 -3.90 8.52 -4.87
N GLU A 80 -5.08 8.76 -4.30
CA GLU A 80 -5.24 9.15 -2.89
C GLU A 80 -4.73 8.05 -1.95
N LEU A 81 -5.09 6.80 -2.20
CA LEU A 81 -4.58 5.64 -1.45
C LEU A 81 -3.06 5.51 -1.56
N THR A 82 -2.51 5.71 -2.75
CA THR A 82 -1.05 5.71 -2.97
C THR A 82 -0.36 6.82 -2.20
N GLY A 83 -0.96 8.02 -2.13
CA GLY A 83 -0.47 9.11 -1.29
C GLY A 83 -0.48 8.76 0.20
N ARG A 84 -1.54 8.10 0.68
CA ARG A 84 -1.63 7.63 2.09
C ARG A 84 -0.53 6.61 2.43
N TYR A 85 -0.19 5.72 1.50
CA TYR A 85 0.94 4.79 1.66
C TYR A 85 2.25 5.55 1.92
N TYR A 86 2.61 6.49 1.05
CA TYR A 86 3.84 7.27 1.23
C TYR A 86 3.82 8.11 2.51
N GLY A 87 2.65 8.59 2.93
CA GLY A 87 2.48 9.23 4.23
C GLY A 87 2.73 8.27 5.42
N ALA A 88 2.40 6.99 5.29
CA ALA A 88 2.74 5.97 6.28
C ALA A 88 4.25 5.69 6.31
N VAL A 89 4.89 5.55 5.14
CA VAL A 89 6.34 5.39 5.01
C VAL A 89 7.09 6.54 5.69
N ALA A 90 6.69 7.78 5.41
CA ALA A 90 7.31 8.97 6.02
C ALA A 90 7.17 8.97 7.55
N ARG A 91 5.99 8.62 8.08
CA ARG A 91 5.77 8.51 9.54
C ARG A 91 6.64 7.42 10.17
N HIS A 92 6.80 6.29 9.51
CA HIS A 92 7.66 5.21 10.00
C HIS A 92 9.13 5.65 10.05
N GLN A 93 9.65 6.24 8.97
CA GLN A 93 11.03 6.75 8.94
C GLN A 93 11.28 7.84 9.99
N ALA A 94 10.32 8.75 10.19
CA ALA A 94 10.41 9.76 11.26
C ALA A 94 10.42 9.11 12.66
N SER A 95 9.63 8.06 12.88
CA SER A 95 9.60 7.30 14.14
C SER A 95 10.96 6.64 14.44
N LYS A 96 11.61 6.06 13.43
CA LYS A 96 12.96 5.51 13.56
C LYS A 96 13.98 6.56 13.93
N LEU A 97 14.02 7.66 13.18
CA LEU A 97 14.95 8.75 13.42
C LEU A 97 14.81 9.29 14.85
N LYS A 98 13.56 9.44 15.32
CA LYS A 98 13.28 9.84 16.72
C LYS A 98 13.86 8.84 17.73
N LYS A 99 13.67 7.53 17.52
CA LYS A 99 14.22 6.48 18.41
C LYS A 99 15.74 6.49 18.42
N GLU A 100 16.39 6.66 17.27
CA GLU A 100 17.84 6.77 17.15
C GLU A 100 18.37 8.00 17.90
N PHE A 101 17.76 9.18 17.70
CA PHE A 101 18.14 10.39 18.45
C PHE A 101 17.96 10.22 19.96
N GLN A 102 16.88 9.61 20.41
CA GLN A 102 16.66 9.33 21.83
C GLN A 102 17.75 8.41 22.39
N GLY A 103 18.08 7.32 21.68
CA GLY A 103 19.17 6.42 22.09
C GLY A 103 20.53 7.11 22.17
N LEU A 104 20.85 8.03 21.25
CA LEU A 104 22.09 8.80 21.29
C LEU A 104 22.16 9.76 22.49
N LEU A 105 21.05 10.42 22.81
CA LEU A 105 20.97 11.32 23.97
C LEU A 105 21.13 10.54 25.28
N ASP A 106 20.47 9.39 25.39
CA ASP A 106 20.53 8.55 26.59
C ASP A 106 21.96 8.01 26.82
N GLN A 107 22.64 7.58 25.75
CA GLN A 107 24.06 7.17 25.82
C GLN A 107 24.97 8.31 26.29
N THR A 108 24.79 9.52 25.74
CA THR A 108 25.61 10.67 26.08
C THR A 108 25.40 11.09 27.54
N GLN A 109 24.16 11.04 28.04
CA GLN A 109 23.85 11.31 29.44
C GLN A 109 24.49 10.28 30.36
N GLY A 110 24.41 8.98 30.04
CA GLY A 110 25.05 7.92 30.82
C GLY A 110 26.57 8.12 30.95
N VAL A 111 27.25 8.46 29.85
CA VAL A 111 28.70 8.74 29.86
C VAL A 111 29.04 9.99 30.69
N LEU A 112 28.24 11.05 30.59
CA LEU A 112 28.45 12.27 31.38
C LEU A 112 28.23 12.03 32.89
N ASP A 113 27.30 11.17 33.27
CA ASP A 113 27.04 10.83 34.67
C ASP A 113 28.12 9.92 35.26
N GLU A 114 28.72 9.03 34.45
CA GLU A 114 29.90 8.24 34.86
C GLU A 114 31.13 9.12 35.09
N LEU A 115 31.38 10.12 34.24
CA LEU A 115 32.52 11.03 34.38
C LEU A 115 32.41 11.99 35.58
N LYS A 116 31.20 12.18 36.13
CA LYS A 116 30.95 13.03 37.31
C LYS A 116 31.04 12.27 38.64
N LYS A 117 31.15 10.95 38.63
CA LYS A 117 31.40 10.11 39.81
C LYS A 117 32.88 10.01 40.11
#